data_AF-A0AAX4PGJ3-F1
#
_entry.id   AF-A0AAX4PGJ3-F1
#
_cell.length_a   1.000
_cell.length_b   1.000
_cell.length_c   1.000
_cell.angle_alpha   90.00
_cell.angle_beta   90.00
_cell.angle_gamma   90.00
#
_symmetry.space_group_name_H-M   'P 1'
#
loop_
_entity.id
_entity.type
_entity.pdbx_description
1 polymer ?
#
loop_
_entity_poly.entity_id
_entity_poly.type
_entity_poly.pdbx_seq_one_letter_code
_entity_poly.pdbx_strand_id
1 'polypeptide(L)'
;MMSTAVSTKAGVSSAASTRKVVVARRILGAASPSRTASVAGLRSKINSNSRSVKVFAGDDLKNSAQDLLTTATEKWEETEDKPTVVTLAFAGLITLIVTSSLLGSLDKVPFLGSLLELVGIGYTAYFAYNNLLFTPDREALMKKVDETKEKIL
;
A
#
# COMPACT_ATOMS: atom_id res chain seq x y z
N MET A 1 -26.15 58.67 13.88
CA MET A 1 -25.18 58.04 12.96
C MET A 1 -23.86 57.90 13.68
N MET A 2 -23.27 56.70 13.60
CA MET A 2 -21.87 56.34 13.84
C MET A 2 -21.31 56.35 15.27
N SER A 3 -21.33 55.16 15.88
CA SER A 3 -20.32 54.68 16.83
C SER A 3 -19.01 54.36 16.08
N THR A 4 -17.85 54.70 16.66
CA THR A 4 -16.53 54.18 16.23
C THR A 4 -15.83 53.51 17.40
N ALA A 5 -15.50 52.25 17.19
CA ALA A 5 -14.97 51.34 18.20
C ALA A 5 -13.45 51.48 18.40
N VAL A 6 -13.06 51.17 19.64
CA VAL A 6 -11.71 50.97 20.17
C VAL A 6 -11.06 49.73 19.55
N SER A 7 -9.77 49.82 19.22
CA SER A 7 -8.92 48.69 18.82
C SER A 7 -7.77 48.53 19.82
N THR A 8 -7.80 47.45 20.59
CA THR A 8 -6.66 46.99 21.40
C THR A 8 -6.49 45.48 21.30
N LYS A 9 -5.38 45.13 20.66
CA LYS A 9 -4.56 43.92 20.66
C LYS A 9 -4.62 43.05 21.93
N ALA A 10 -4.80 41.73 21.76
CA ALA A 10 -4.17 40.69 22.58
C ALA A 10 -4.27 39.34 21.84
N GLY A 11 -3.15 38.61 21.78
CA GLY A 11 -3.04 37.30 21.17
C GLY A 11 -3.64 36.19 22.04
N VAL A 12 -4.04 35.10 21.40
CA VAL A 12 -4.52 33.90 22.08
C VAL A 12 -3.85 32.68 21.47
N SER A 13 -3.09 31.97 22.30
CA SER A 13 -2.42 30.70 22.01
C SER A 13 -3.45 29.56 22.01
N SER A 14 -3.24 28.62 21.08
CA SER A 14 -4.00 27.40 20.87
C SER A 14 -3.76 26.35 21.96
N ALA A 15 -4.82 25.64 22.37
CA ALA A 15 -4.71 24.25 22.83
C ALA A 15 -6.06 23.54 22.60
N ALA A 16 -6.05 22.57 21.69
CA ALA A 16 -7.22 21.83 21.24
C ALA A 16 -7.67 20.78 22.27
N SER A 17 -8.97 20.78 22.51
CA SER A 17 -9.72 19.92 23.42
C SER A 17 -9.95 18.53 22.82
N THR A 18 -9.68 17.47 23.57
CA THR A 18 -10.27 16.14 23.34
C THR A 18 -10.88 15.59 24.63
N ARG A 19 -12.18 15.31 24.55
CA ARG A 19 -13.03 14.82 25.66
C ARG A 19 -12.80 13.33 25.89
N LYS A 20 -12.71 12.90 27.16
CA LYS A 20 -13.00 11.52 27.57
C LYS A 20 -14.22 11.52 28.49
N VAL A 21 -15.28 10.87 28.04
CA VAL A 21 -16.50 10.61 28.83
C VAL A 21 -16.39 9.17 29.32
N VAL A 22 -16.31 8.99 30.64
CA VAL A 22 -16.50 7.68 31.29
C VAL A 22 -17.51 7.90 32.41
N VAL A 23 -18.69 7.33 32.18
CA VAL A 23 -19.86 7.36 33.06
C VAL A 23 -19.58 6.46 34.28
N ALA A 24 -19.81 7.00 35.48
CA ALA A 24 -19.64 6.28 36.73
C ALA A 24 -20.98 6.13 37.48
N ARG A 25 -21.29 4.86 37.83
CA ARG A 25 -22.00 4.37 39.06
C ARG A 25 -23.47 4.79 39.27
N ARG A 26 -24.39 4.05 39.91
CA ARG A 26 -24.40 2.82 40.75
C ARG A 26 -25.88 2.45 41.00
N ILE A 27 -26.25 1.16 41.07
CA ILE A 27 -27.43 0.64 41.82
C ILE A 27 -27.19 -0.87 42.06
N LEU A 28 -26.85 -1.29 43.29
CA LEU A 28 -27.69 -1.93 44.33
C LEU A 28 -27.92 -3.44 44.10
N GLY A 29 -27.45 -4.28 45.05
CA GLY A 29 -28.09 -5.56 45.41
C GLY A 29 -27.31 -6.88 45.26
N ALA A 30 -27.11 -7.56 46.40
CA ALA A 30 -27.06 -9.01 46.63
C ALA A 30 -25.77 -9.87 46.41
N ALA A 31 -25.24 -10.37 47.54
CA ALA A 31 -24.74 -11.73 47.85
C ALA A 31 -23.46 -12.35 47.18
N SER A 32 -22.55 -12.83 48.06
CA SER A 32 -21.35 -13.71 47.92
C SER A 32 -21.63 -15.09 47.26
N PRO A 33 -20.64 -15.98 46.90
CA PRO A 33 -19.29 -16.15 47.48
C PRO A 33 -18.09 -16.57 46.58
N SER A 34 -16.90 -16.34 47.15
CA SER A 34 -15.68 -17.16 47.20
C SER A 34 -15.36 -18.19 46.09
N ARG A 35 -14.34 -17.91 45.28
CA ARG A 35 -13.45 -18.95 44.71
C ARG A 35 -11.99 -18.48 44.78
N THR A 36 -11.33 -18.83 45.87
CA THR A 36 -9.87 -18.85 45.97
C THR A 36 -9.38 -20.11 45.25
N ALA A 37 -8.71 -19.94 44.11
CA ALA A 37 -7.96 -21.03 43.48
C ALA A 37 -6.48 -20.62 43.49
N SER A 38 -5.78 -21.09 44.51
CA SER A 38 -4.34 -21.07 44.63
C SER A 38 -3.74 -21.95 43.54
N VAL A 39 -3.16 -21.35 42.49
CA VAL A 39 -2.29 -22.07 41.55
C VAL A 39 -0.85 -21.94 42.06
N ALA A 40 -0.54 -22.74 43.06
CA ALA A 40 0.81 -22.97 43.51
C ALA A 40 1.47 -24.01 42.60
N GLY A 41 2.59 -23.63 41.99
CA GLY A 41 3.65 -24.55 41.61
C GLY A 41 3.52 -25.21 40.24
N LEU A 42 4.08 -24.56 39.21
CA LEU A 42 4.79 -25.28 38.16
C LEU A 42 5.92 -24.41 37.61
N ARG A 43 7.04 -24.37 38.34
CA ARG A 43 8.27 -23.70 37.88
C ARG A 43 9.14 -24.76 37.22
N SER A 44 8.90 -25.04 35.93
CA SER A 44 9.76 -25.94 35.17
C SER A 44 11.12 -25.28 34.96
N LYS A 45 12.17 -25.99 35.38
CA LYS A 45 13.57 -25.56 35.27
C LYS A 45 14.01 -25.78 33.82
N ILE A 46 13.74 -24.80 32.95
CA ILE A 46 14.18 -24.82 31.55
C ILE A 46 15.70 -24.61 31.55
N ASN A 47 16.46 -25.69 31.38
CA ASN A 47 17.89 -25.64 31.13
C ASN A 47 18.11 -25.18 29.68
N SER A 48 18.07 -23.87 29.46
CA SER A 48 18.41 -23.26 28.19
C SER A 48 19.92 -23.32 27.99
N ASN A 49 20.42 -24.44 27.46
CA ASN A 49 21.73 -24.48 26.83
C ASN A 49 21.62 -23.66 25.54
N SER A 50 21.75 -22.35 25.68
CA SER A 50 21.76 -21.38 24.58
C SER A 50 23.03 -21.61 23.75
N ARG A 51 23.00 -22.60 22.86
CA ARG A 51 23.95 -22.71 21.75
C ARG A 51 23.66 -21.53 20.83
N SER A 52 24.38 -20.43 21.06
CA SER A 52 24.45 -19.32 20.13
C SER A 52 25.02 -19.84 18.80
N VAL A 53 24.14 -20.21 17.86
CA VAL A 53 24.51 -20.40 16.47
C VAL A 53 24.85 -19.02 15.93
N LYS A 54 26.14 -18.69 15.88
CA LYS A 54 26.62 -17.55 15.10
C LYS A 54 26.42 -17.92 13.63
N VAL A 55 25.27 -17.56 13.07
CA VAL A 55 25.08 -17.57 11.62
C VAL A 55 25.92 -16.42 11.09
N PHE A 56 27.11 -16.74 10.59
CA PHE A 56 27.93 -15.80 9.84
C PHE A 56 27.27 -15.58 8.47
N ALA A 57 26.18 -14.83 8.44
CA ALA A 57 25.46 -14.47 7.21
C ALA A 57 26.35 -13.70 6.21
N GLY A 58 27.51 -13.22 6.65
CA GLY A 58 28.49 -12.56 5.79
C GLY A 58 29.34 -13.50 4.95
N ASP A 59 29.64 -14.72 5.42
CA ASP A 59 30.50 -15.64 4.66
C ASP A 59 29.69 -16.46 3.66
N ASP A 60 28.49 -16.92 4.06
CA ASP A 60 27.58 -17.64 3.16
C ASP A 60 27.10 -16.74 2.00
N LEU A 61 26.82 -15.45 2.27
CA LEU A 61 26.43 -14.50 1.24
C LEU A 61 27.57 -14.17 0.28
N LYS A 62 28.81 -14.06 0.77
CA LYS A 62 29.99 -13.86 -0.09
C LYS A 62 30.26 -15.07 -0.96
N ASN A 63 30.09 -16.28 -0.41
CA ASN A 63 30.25 -17.52 -1.16
C ASN A 63 29.15 -17.67 -2.22
N SER A 64 27.88 -17.42 -1.87
CA SER A 64 26.79 -17.42 -2.86
C SER A 64 26.94 -16.30 -3.90
N ALA A 65 27.38 -15.10 -3.51
CA ALA A 65 27.65 -14.03 -4.45
C ALA A 65 28.82 -14.38 -5.39
N GLN A 66 29.89 -15.00 -4.88
CA GLN A 66 30.98 -15.53 -5.69
C GLN A 66 30.48 -16.61 -6.65
N ASP A 67 29.65 -17.56 -6.20
CA ASP A 67 29.06 -18.59 -7.05
C ASP A 67 28.15 -18.01 -8.14
N LEU A 68 27.41 -16.94 -7.84
CA LEU A 68 26.62 -16.23 -8.86
C LEU A 68 27.49 -15.45 -9.84
N LEU A 69 28.61 -14.88 -9.39
CA LEU A 69 29.56 -14.21 -10.27
C LEU A 69 30.32 -15.20 -11.16
N THR A 70 30.72 -16.36 -10.63
CA THR A 70 31.41 -17.41 -11.42
C THR A 70 30.48 -18.00 -12.45
N THR A 71 29.24 -18.34 -12.08
CA THR A 71 28.22 -18.83 -13.03
C THR A 71 27.82 -17.78 -14.06
N ALA A 72 27.69 -16.50 -13.67
CA ALA A 72 27.44 -15.41 -14.62
C ALA A 72 28.61 -15.21 -15.58
N THR A 73 29.86 -15.35 -15.10
CA THR A 73 31.06 -15.27 -15.95
C THR A 73 31.13 -16.45 -16.91
N GLU A 74 30.84 -17.67 -16.44
CA GLU A 74 30.76 -18.86 -17.29
C GLU A 74 29.69 -18.71 -18.39
N LYS A 75 28.50 -18.23 -18.03
CA LYS A 75 27.43 -17.93 -18.99
C LYS A 75 27.75 -16.77 -19.93
N TRP A 76 28.55 -15.81 -19.48
CA TRP A 76 29.04 -14.70 -20.29
C TRP A 76 30.11 -15.14 -21.31
N GLU A 77 30.93 -16.11 -20.95
CA GLU A 77 31.93 -16.70 -21.84
C GLU A 77 31.32 -17.71 -22.83
N GLU A 78 30.30 -18.47 -22.40
CA GLU A 78 29.52 -19.37 -23.27
C GLU A 78 28.66 -18.61 -24.30
N THR A 79 28.31 -17.35 -24.02
CA THR A 79 27.54 -16.51 -24.94
C THR A 79 28.41 -16.09 -26.13
N GLU A 80 28.17 -16.69 -27.30
CA GLU A 80 28.87 -16.36 -28.55
C GLU A 80 28.58 -14.93 -29.01
N ASP A 81 27.35 -14.45 -28.82
CA ASP A 81 26.88 -13.12 -29.26
C ASP A 81 26.87 -12.08 -28.11
N LYS A 82 28.04 -11.88 -27.47
CA LYS A 82 28.23 -10.85 -26.45
C LYS A 82 27.71 -9.45 -26.85
N PRO A 83 27.94 -8.91 -28.07
CA PRO A 83 27.43 -7.58 -28.44
C PRO A 83 25.90 -7.51 -28.46
N THR A 84 25.20 -8.60 -28.79
CA THR A 84 23.74 -8.66 -28.80
C THR A 84 23.19 -8.59 -27.38
N VAL A 85 23.79 -9.32 -26.44
CA VAL A 85 23.37 -9.27 -25.03
C VAL A 85 23.68 -7.90 -24.40
N VAL A 86 24.83 -7.30 -24.69
CA VAL A 86 25.17 -5.94 -24.23
C VAL A 86 24.18 -4.92 -24.77
N THR A 87 23.88 -4.96 -26.06
CA THR A 87 22.94 -4.01 -26.69
C THR A 87 21.52 -4.19 -26.17
N LEU A 88 21.08 -5.43 -25.94
CA LEU A 88 19.78 -5.72 -25.33
C LEU A 88 19.73 -5.21 -23.88
N ALA A 89 20.77 -5.43 -23.09
CA ALA A 89 20.86 -4.94 -21.71
C ALA A 89 20.86 -3.40 -21.67
N PHE A 90 21.61 -2.77 -22.58
CA PHE A 90 21.62 -1.32 -22.72
C PHE A 90 20.26 -0.78 -23.15
N ALA A 91 19.60 -1.41 -24.12
CA ALA A 91 18.25 -1.05 -24.53
C ALA A 91 17.24 -1.21 -23.38
N GLY A 92 17.37 -2.27 -22.57
CA GLY A 92 16.59 -2.45 -21.35
C GLY A 92 16.81 -1.33 -20.34
N LEU A 93 18.06 -0.92 -20.12
CA LEU A 93 18.40 0.19 -19.23
C LEU A 93 17.82 1.52 -19.72
N ILE A 94 17.98 1.83 -21.01
CA ILE A 94 17.41 3.03 -21.62
C ILE A 94 15.89 3.00 -21.51
N THR A 95 15.25 1.85 -21.75
CA THR A 95 13.81 1.70 -21.60
C THR A 95 13.36 2.00 -20.16
N LEU A 96 14.11 1.51 -19.17
CA LEU A 96 13.82 1.80 -17.77
C LEU A 96 14.00 3.29 -17.44
N ILE A 97 15.05 3.93 -17.93
CA ILE A 97 15.31 5.37 -17.74
C ILE A 97 14.21 6.19 -18.41
N VAL A 98 13.86 5.89 -19.66
CA VAL A 98 12.81 6.59 -20.41
C VAL A 98 11.46 6.42 -19.71
N THR A 99 11.12 5.20 -19.28
CA THR A 99 9.88 4.93 -18.55
C THR A 99 9.85 5.69 -17.22
N SER A 100 10.94 5.65 -16.45
CA SER A 100 11.06 6.39 -15.19
C SER A 100 10.99 7.90 -15.39
N SER A 101 11.65 8.43 -16.42
CA SER A 101 11.61 9.84 -16.79
C SER A 101 10.24 10.27 -17.29
N LEU A 102 9.53 9.40 -18.03
CA LEU A 102 8.18 9.66 -18.47
C LEU A 102 7.25 9.75 -17.26
N LEU A 103 7.26 8.76 -16.37
CA LEU A 103 6.48 8.78 -15.13
C LEU A 103 6.79 10.02 -14.28
N GLY A 104 8.07 10.36 -14.10
CA GLY A 104 8.49 11.56 -13.38
C GLY A 104 8.06 12.87 -14.05
N SER A 105 7.93 12.87 -15.38
CA SER A 105 7.41 14.01 -16.14
C SER A 105 5.88 14.08 -16.06
N LEU A 106 5.17 12.95 -16.13
CA LEU A 106 3.71 12.89 -16.00
C LEU A 106 3.26 13.47 -14.64
N ASP A 107 3.97 13.17 -13.55
CA ASP A 107 3.72 13.75 -12.22
C ASP A 107 3.99 15.27 -12.15
N LYS A 108 4.80 15.80 -13.07
CA LYS A 108 5.18 17.22 -13.14
C LYS A 108 4.41 18.00 -14.20
N VAL A 109 3.58 17.34 -15.01
CA VAL A 109 2.73 17.97 -16.01
C VAL A 109 1.39 18.33 -15.35
N PRO A 110 1.16 19.61 -15.00
CA PRO A 110 -0.02 20.04 -14.24
C PRO A 110 -1.34 19.80 -14.99
N PHE A 111 -1.28 19.59 -16.30
CA PHE A 111 -2.45 19.38 -17.14
C PHE A 111 -2.92 17.92 -17.20
N LEU A 112 -2.02 16.94 -17.04
CA LEU A 112 -2.35 15.54 -17.29
C LEU A 112 -3.34 15.00 -16.25
N GLY A 113 -3.15 15.38 -14.97
CA GLY A 113 -4.08 15.06 -13.89
C GLY A 113 -5.49 15.59 -14.17
N SER A 114 -5.62 16.88 -14.47
CA SER A 114 -6.91 17.49 -14.79
C SER A 114 -7.53 16.98 -16.09
N LEU A 115 -6.73 16.65 -17.11
CA LEU A 115 -7.21 16.02 -18.35
C LEU A 115 -7.73 14.61 -18.10
N LEU A 116 -7.00 13.78 -17.36
CA LEU A 116 -7.44 12.43 -17.02
C LEU A 116 -8.66 12.43 -16.08
N GLU A 117 -8.76 13.41 -15.19
CA GLU A 117 -9.96 13.62 -14.37
C GLU A 117 -11.16 14.02 -15.25
N LEU A 118 -10.98 14.96 -16.17
CA LEU A 118 -12.04 15.35 -17.11
C LEU A 118 -12.45 14.19 -18.03
N VAL A 119 -11.48 13.42 -18.53
CA VAL A 119 -11.75 12.23 -19.34
C VAL A 119 -12.45 11.16 -18.52
N GLY A 120 -12.05 10.93 -17.27
CA GLY A 120 -12.68 9.99 -16.35
C GLY A 120 -14.13 10.37 -16.08
N ILE A 121 -14.37 11.59 -15.64
CA ILE A 121 -15.73 12.10 -15.38
C ILE A 121 -16.55 12.14 -16.67
N GLY A 122 -15.97 12.59 -17.78
CA GLY A 122 -16.63 12.64 -19.08
C GLY A 122 -17.04 11.26 -19.57
N TYR A 123 -16.16 10.26 -19.44
CA TYR A 123 -16.46 8.89 -19.81
C TYR A 123 -17.47 8.25 -18.86
N THR A 124 -17.37 8.49 -17.55
CA THR A 124 -18.38 8.01 -16.59
C THR A 124 -19.74 8.62 -16.87
N ALA A 125 -19.82 9.91 -17.14
CA ALA A 125 -21.06 10.60 -17.48
C ALA A 125 -21.65 10.10 -18.80
N TYR A 126 -20.82 9.96 -19.84
CA TYR A 126 -21.22 9.39 -21.13
C TYR A 126 -21.69 7.94 -21.00
N PHE A 127 -20.96 7.12 -20.24
CA PHE A 127 -21.34 5.75 -19.96
C PHE A 127 -22.69 5.72 -19.24
N ALA A 128 -22.85 6.43 -18.13
CA ALA A 128 -24.12 6.49 -17.40
C ALA A 128 -25.28 6.95 -18.29
N TYR A 129 -25.06 7.97 -19.12
CA TYR A 129 -26.05 8.46 -20.08
C TYR A 129 -26.43 7.40 -21.12
N ASN A 130 -25.45 6.81 -21.80
CA ASN A 130 -25.70 5.92 -22.93
C ASN A 130 -25.96 4.47 -22.53
N ASN A 131 -25.68 4.06 -21.30
CA ASN A 131 -25.69 2.65 -20.88
C ASN A 131 -26.69 2.38 -19.74
N LEU A 132 -26.95 3.36 -18.87
CA LEU A 132 -27.84 3.16 -17.71
C LEU A 132 -29.19 3.86 -17.85
N LEU A 133 -29.23 5.04 -18.47
CA LEU A 133 -30.45 5.87 -18.52
C LEU A 133 -31.49 5.38 -19.53
N PHE A 134 -31.08 4.79 -20.65
CA PHE A 134 -31.98 4.32 -21.71
C PHE A 134 -32.22 2.81 -21.64
N THR A 135 -33.50 2.41 -21.69
CA THR A 135 -33.96 1.00 -21.66
C THR A 135 -33.28 0.08 -22.68
N PRO A 136 -33.23 0.41 -23.97
CA PRO A 136 -32.62 -0.49 -24.95
C PRO A 136 -31.14 -0.73 -24.65
N ASP A 137 -30.44 0.30 -24.17
CA ASP A 137 -29.00 0.19 -23.90
C ASP A 137 -28.71 -0.66 -22.66
N ARG A 138 -29.53 -0.54 -21.59
CA ARG A 138 -29.39 -1.39 -20.39
C ARG A 138 -29.66 -2.87 -20.69
N GLU A 139 -30.62 -3.20 -21.54
CA GLU A 139 -30.84 -4.58 -21.99
C GLU A 139 -29.67 -5.12 -22.83
N ALA A 140 -29.12 -4.29 -23.73
CA ALA A 140 -27.96 -4.66 -24.53
C ALA A 140 -26.71 -4.90 -23.68
N LEU A 141 -26.50 -4.14 -22.60
CA LEU A 141 -25.42 -4.40 -21.64
C LEU A 141 -25.61 -5.70 -20.88
N MET A 142 -26.80 -5.94 -20.33
CA MET A 142 -27.07 -7.16 -19.58
C MET A 142 -26.86 -8.38 -20.48
N LYS A 143 -27.33 -8.31 -21.74
CA LYS A 143 -27.07 -9.35 -22.73
C LYS A 143 -25.57 -9.57 -22.99
N LYS A 144 -24.78 -8.50 -23.15
CA LYS A 144 -23.32 -8.61 -23.31
C LYS A 144 -22.63 -9.23 -22.09
N VAL A 145 -23.10 -8.89 -20.89
CA VAL A 145 -22.58 -9.45 -19.63
C VAL A 145 -22.89 -10.95 -19.56
N ASP A 146 -24.12 -11.35 -19.89
CA ASP A 146 -24.54 -12.75 -19.85
C ASP A 146 -23.83 -13.59 -20.94
N GLU A 147 -23.70 -13.08 -22.17
CA GLU A 147 -22.89 -13.71 -23.22
C GLU A 147 -21.42 -13.89 -22.78
N THR A 148 -20.85 -12.91 -22.08
CA THR A 148 -19.47 -13.00 -21.57
C THR A 148 -19.36 -14.04 -20.46
N LYS A 149 -20.36 -14.15 -19.59
CA LYS A 149 -20.41 -15.16 -18.53
C LYS A 149 -20.50 -16.57 -19.13
N GLU A 150 -21.39 -16.80 -20.08
CA GLU A 150 -21.53 -18.08 -20.79
C GLU A 150 -20.29 -18.48 -21.60
N LYS A 151 -19.49 -17.50 -22.03
CA LYS A 151 -18.26 -17.77 -22.78
C LYS A 151 -17.10 -18.18 -21.87
N ILE A 152 -17.09 -17.71 -20.62
CA ILE A 152 -15.99 -17.95 -19.67
C ILE A 152 -16.27 -19.16 -18.76
N LEU A 153 -17.53 -19.36 -18.35
CA LEU A 153 -17.98 -20.53 -17.58
C LEU A 153 -18.35 -21.69 -18.50
#